data_AF-A0A6J3JQU3-F1
#
_entry.id   AF-A0A6J3JQU3-F1
#
_cell.length_a   1.000
_cell.length_b   1.000
_cell.length_c   1.000
_cell.angle_alpha   90.00
_cell.angle_beta   90.00
_cell.angle_gamma   90.00
#
_symmetry.space_group_name_H-M   'P 1'
#
loop_
_entity.id
_entity.type
_entity.pdbx_description
1 polymer ?
#
loop_
_entity_poly.entity_id
_entity_poly.type
_entity_poly.pdbx_seq_one_letter_code
_entity_poly.pdbx_strand_id
1 'polypeptide(L)'
;MEIYLYAWPADYLKDMSMDAPQSIYNSTWYEQKLGMQKNLLNVLIYRQPLTLSIACIVPELSLRYYCSYLSNAFSMFTTLRVMIHN
;
A
#
# COMPACT_ATOMS: atom_id res chain seq x y z
N MET A 1 -1.45 -12.23 -13.51
CA MET A 1 -0.97 -13.02 -12.36
C MET A 1 0.32 -12.44 -11.77
N GLU A 2 1.33 -12.11 -12.57
CA GLU A 2 2.60 -11.57 -12.06
C GLU A 2 2.43 -10.28 -11.25
N ILE A 3 1.62 -9.32 -11.72
CA ILE A 3 1.35 -8.06 -11.00
C ILE A 3 0.74 -8.31 -9.60
N TYR A 4 -0.09 -9.34 -9.46
CA TYR A 4 -0.70 -9.70 -8.19
C TYR A 4 0.33 -10.33 -7.21
N LEU A 5 1.27 -11.14 -7.74
CA LEU A 5 2.35 -11.72 -6.96
C LEU A 5 3.26 -10.66 -6.35
N TYR A 6 3.47 -9.53 -7.04
CA TYR A 6 4.24 -8.40 -6.53
C TYR A 6 3.40 -7.44 -5.67
N ALA A 7 2.11 -7.26 -5.98
CA ALA A 7 1.23 -6.36 -5.24
C ALA A 7 0.93 -6.88 -3.82
N TRP A 8 0.76 -8.19 -3.61
CA TRP A 8 0.43 -8.74 -2.30
C TRP A 8 1.49 -8.45 -1.21
N PRO A 9 2.77 -8.80 -1.37
CA PRO A 9 3.79 -8.50 -0.36
C PRO A 9 4.02 -6.99 -0.21
N ALA A 10 3.81 -6.19 -1.26
CA ALA A 10 3.88 -4.73 -1.20
C ALA A 10 2.78 -4.14 -0.31
N ASP A 11 1.54 -4.61 -0.47
CA ASP A 11 0.38 -4.18 0.33
C ASP A 11 0.54 -4.67 1.79
N TYR A 12 0.99 -5.92 1.99
CA TYR A 12 1.29 -6.46 3.32
C TYR A 12 2.41 -5.69 4.03
N LEU A 13 3.49 -5.33 3.33
CA LEU A 13 4.57 -4.50 3.86
C LEU A 13 4.07 -3.10 4.24
N LYS A 14 3.16 -2.53 3.45
CA LYS A 14 2.55 -1.23 3.72
C LYS A 14 1.67 -1.28 4.97
N ASP A 15 0.80 -2.28 5.10
CA ASP A 15 -0.04 -2.47 6.28
C ASP A 15 0.80 -2.72 7.53
N MET A 16 1.79 -3.61 7.44
CA MET A 16 2.69 -3.91 8.57
C MET A 16 3.54 -2.70 8.98
N SER A 17 3.94 -1.86 8.01
CA SER A 17 4.63 -0.60 8.25
C SER A 17 3.74 0.46 8.93
N MET A 18 2.42 0.39 8.75
CA MET A 18 1.46 1.29 9.42
C MET A 18 1.11 0.80 10.83
N ASP A 19 1.01 -0.51 11.04
CA ASP A 19 0.68 -1.10 12.35
C ASP A 19 1.82 -1.02 13.37
N ALA A 20 3.07 -1.15 12.92
CA ALA A 20 4.25 -1.09 13.79
C ALA A 20 4.34 0.20 14.65
N PRO A 21 4.27 1.43 14.09
CA PRO A 21 4.30 2.66 14.89
C PRO A 21 3.07 2.83 15.78
N GLN A 22 1.91 2.29 15.40
CA GLN A 22 0.69 2.35 16.22
C GLN A 22 0.84 1.47 17.48
N SER A 23 1.40 0.28 17.34
CA SER A 23 1.72 -0.61 18.46
C SER A 23 2.76 0.00 19.40
N ILE A 24 3.82 0.62 18.85
CA ILE A 24 4.83 1.34 19.62
C ILE A 24 4.21 2.50 20.41
N TYR A 25 3.31 3.29 19.79
CA TYR A 25 2.64 4.39 20.45
C TYR A 25 1.77 3.94 21.63
N ASN A 26 1.10 2.79 21.50
CA ASN A 26 0.28 2.20 22.55
C ASN A 26 1.09 1.49 23.65
N SER A 27 2.41 1.32 23.49
CA SER A 27 3.29 0.74 24.50
C SER A 27 3.66 1.75 25.59
N THR A 28 4.25 1.29 26.71
CA THR A 28 4.80 2.17 27.77
C THR A 28 6.15 2.79 27.38
N TRP A 29 6.22 3.38 26.18
CA TRP A 29 7.43 4.03 25.64
C TRP A 29 7.97 5.15 26.55
N TYR A 30 7.08 5.79 27.33
CA TYR A 30 7.43 6.84 28.29
C TYR A 30 8.18 6.33 29.53
N GLU A 31 8.13 5.02 29.80
CA GLU A 31 8.88 4.37 30.90
C GLU A 31 10.29 3.91 30.46
N GLN A 32 10.59 4.00 29.16
CA GLN A 32 11.88 3.58 28.61
C GLN A 32 12.96 4.65 28.77
N LYS A 33 14.23 4.23 28.67
CA LYS A 33 15.40 5.13 28.72
C LYS A 33 15.31 6.20 27.63
N LEU A 34 15.85 7.39 27.93
CA LEU A 34 15.83 8.56 27.04
C LEU A 34 16.39 8.30 25.63
N GLY A 35 17.40 7.41 25.53
CA GLY A 35 17.94 6.97 24.23
C GLY A 35 16.96 6.12 23.42
N MET A 36 16.20 5.25 24.07
CA MET A 36 15.16 4.44 23.44
C MET A 36 14.00 5.33 22.97
N GLN A 37 13.58 6.29 23.81
CA GLN A 37 12.53 7.25 23.46
C GLN A 37 12.86 8.06 22.20
N LYS A 38 14.10 8.55 22.09
CA LYS A 38 14.56 9.24 20.87
C LYS A 38 14.53 8.34 19.63
N ASN A 39 14.96 7.08 19.76
CA ASN A 39 14.89 6.13 18.65
C ASN A 39 13.44 5.84 18.23
N LEU A 40 12.54 5.60 19.20
CA LEU A 40 11.13 5.35 18.91
C LEU A 40 10.47 6.56 18.26
N LEU A 41 10.76 7.78 18.73
CA LEU A 41 10.29 9.02 18.10
C LEU A 41 10.78 9.14 16.66
N ASN A 42 12.03 8.80 16.39
CA ASN A 42 12.59 8.84 15.04
C ASN A 42 11.88 7.84 14.11
N VAL A 43 11.57 6.64 14.61
CA VAL A 43 10.78 5.63 13.88
C VAL A 43 9.34 6.09 13.65
N LEU A 44 8.71 6.72 14.64
CA LEU A 44 7.36 7.29 14.56
C LEU A 44 7.26 8.47 13.60
N ILE A 45 8.30 9.30 13.48
CA ILE A 45 8.37 10.42 12.53
C ILE A 45 8.66 9.90 11.11
N TYR A 46 9.42 8.83 10.97
CA TYR A 46 9.69 8.17 9.69
C TYR A 46 8.49 7.34 9.21
N ARG A 47 7.30 7.96 9.14
CA ARG A 47 6.11 7.43 8.44
C ARG A 47 6.25 7.60 6.93
N GLN A 48 7.28 7.01 6.34
CA GLN A 48 7.25 6.78 4.90
C GLN A 48 6.62 5.41 4.67
N PRO A 49 5.35 5.32 4.26
CA PRO A 49 4.85 4.06 3.73
C PRO A 49 5.78 3.70 2.58
N LEU A 50 6.34 2.49 2.62
CA LEU A 50 7.15 1.94 1.53
C LEU A 50 6.22 1.69 0.34
N THR A 51 5.80 2.78 -0.32
CA THR A 51 5.03 2.73 -1.55
C THR A 51 6.00 2.35 -2.65
N LEU A 52 6.01 1.05 -2.98
CA LEU A 52 6.73 0.55 -4.14
C LEU A 52 6.08 1.16 -5.39
N SER A 53 6.68 2.24 -5.88
CA SER A 53 6.29 2.91 -7.11
C SER A 53 7.23 2.42 -8.22
N ILE A 54 6.67 1.74 -9.22
CA ILE A 54 7.42 1.36 -10.41
C ILE A 54 7.30 2.54 -11.36
N ALA A 55 8.35 3.37 -11.38
CA ALA A 55 8.41 4.70 -12.01
C ALA A 55 8.04 4.77 -13.50
N CYS A 56 7.74 3.65 -14.16
CA CYS A 56 7.40 3.61 -15.58
C CYS A 56 5.98 3.11 -15.88
N ILE A 57 5.31 2.40 -14.95
CA ILE A 57 4.05 1.69 -15.26
C ILE A 57 2.99 1.86 -14.16
N VAL A 58 3.37 1.93 -12.88
CA VAL A 58 2.40 1.95 -11.78
C VAL A 58 2.82 2.98 -10.70
N PRO A 59 2.08 4.09 -10.55
CA PRO A 59 2.43 5.15 -9.59
C PRO A 59 2.32 4.69 -8.14
N GLU A 60 1.43 3.74 -7.83
CA GLU A 60 1.35 3.04 -6.55
C GLU A 60 0.96 1.59 -6.83
N LEU A 61 1.84 0.62 -6.55
CA LEU A 61 1.53 -0.81 -6.67
C LEU A 61 0.55 -1.22 -5.57
N SER A 62 -0.70 -0.77 -5.69
CA SER A 62 -1.79 -1.06 -4.77
C SER A 62 -2.80 -1.98 -5.44
N LEU A 63 -3.44 -2.84 -4.65
CA LEU A 63 -4.54 -3.68 -5.10
C LEU A 63 -5.66 -2.85 -5.76
N ARG A 64 -5.85 -1.60 -5.29
CA ARG A 64 -6.78 -0.62 -5.85
C ARG A 64 -6.50 -0.28 -7.31
N TYR A 65 -5.23 -0.09 -7.68
CA TYR A 65 -4.86 0.19 -9.07
C TYR A 65 -5.21 -0.99 -9.98
N TYR A 66 -4.93 -2.21 -9.53
CA TYR A 66 -5.29 -3.43 -10.25
C TYR A 66 -6.81 -3.58 -10.43
N CYS A 67 -7.59 -3.37 -9.37
CA CYS A 67 -9.06 -3.41 -9.43
C CYS A 67 -9.63 -2.35 -10.40
N SER A 68 -9.09 -1.13 -10.36
CA SER A 68 -9.52 -0.04 -11.26
C SER A 68 -9.21 -0.37 -12.73
N TYR A 69 -8.01 -0.88 -13.01
CA TYR A 69 -7.63 -1.33 -14.35
C TYR A 69 -8.57 -2.42 -14.88
N LEU A 70 -8.84 -3.43 -14.06
CA LEU A 70 -9.72 -4.53 -14.43
C LEU A 70 -11.16 -4.04 -14.68
N SER A 71 -11.68 -3.15 -13.83
CA SER A 71 -13.01 -2.56 -14.00
C SER A 71 -13.12 -1.74 -15.30
N ASN A 72 -12.08 -0.99 -15.65
CA ASN A 72 -12.03 -0.26 -16.91
C ASN A 72 -12.04 -1.20 -18.12
N ALA A 73 -11.26 -2.29 -18.08
CA ALA A 73 -11.27 -3.29 -19.15
C ALA A 73 -12.66 -3.90 -19.34
N PHE A 74 -13.34 -4.31 -18.26
CA PHE A 74 -14.71 -4.82 -18.31
C PHE A 74 -15.71 -3.79 -18.85
N SER A 75 -15.57 -2.52 -18.47
CA SER A 75 -16.41 -1.43 -18.98
C SER A 75 -16.24 -1.23 -20.49
N MET A 76 -15.00 -1.27 -20.99
CA MET A 76 -14.70 -1.22 -22.43
C MET A 76 -15.30 -2.43 -23.15
N PHE A 77 -15.12 -3.65 -22.63
CA PHE A 77 -15.73 -4.85 -23.22
C PHE A 77 -17.26 -4.79 -23.25
N THR A 78 -17.87 -4.24 -22.20
CA THR A 78 -19.33 -4.08 -22.13
C THR A 78 -19.81 -3.08 -23.17
N THR A 79 -19.13 -1.93 -23.28
CA THR A 79 -19.42 -0.90 -24.30
C THR A 79 -19.29 -1.47 -25.72
N LEU A 80 -18.20 -2.20 -26.00
CA LEU A 80 -17.99 -2.86 -27.29
C LEU A 80 -19.08 -3.90 -27.57
N ARG A 81 -19.46 -4.72 -26.57
CA ARG A 81 -20.54 -5.70 -26.74
C ARG A 81 -21.87 -5.03 -27.09
N VAL A 82 -22.21 -3.93 -26.40
CA VAL A 82 -23.44 -3.17 -26.67
C VAL A 82 -23.42 -2.57 -28.08
N MET A 83 -22.27 -2.03 -28.52
CA MET A 83 -22.10 -1.52 -29.89
C MET A 83 -22.17 -2.61 -30.96
N ILE A 84 -21.71 -3.83 -30.69
CA ILE A 84 -21.75 -4.94 -31.65
C ILE A 84 -23.14 -5.59 -31.72
N HIS A 85 -23.90 -5.55 -30.63
CA HIS A 85 -25.26 -6.12 -30.55
C HIS A 85 -26.37 -5.13 -30.98
N ASN A 86 -26.00 -3.92 -31.41
CA ASN A 86 -26.88 -2.90 -31.95
C ASN A 86 -26.58 -2.67 -33.44
#